data_AF-A0A015J503-F1
#
_entry.id   AF-A0A015J503-F1
#
_cell.length_a   1.000
_cell.length_b   1.000
_cell.length_c   1.000
_cell.angle_alpha   90.00
_cell.angle_beta   90.00
_cell.angle_gamma   90.00
#
_symmetry.space_group_name_H-M   'P 1'
#
loop_
_entity.id
_entity.type
_entity.pdbx_description
1 polymer ?
#
loop_
_entity_poly.entity_id
_entity_poly.type
_entity_poly.pdbx_seq_one_letter_code
_entity_poly.pdbx_strand_id
1 'polypeptide(L)'
;MHTVNLLEQLLPELLPFILKYLPECDLENSRSINNIWEREANLEWRKRMEFLFGRIVQGNYTVKEYYSKLKECNLSKDYPEWLLKNLFLKGLSPENAFKVLLNGLQALALDDIVERLSPEQ
;
A
#
# COMPACT_ATOMS: atom_id res chain seq x y z
N MET A 1 31.41 -26.49 -10.98
CA MET A 1 30.16 -26.54 -10.20
C MET A 1 29.46 -25.21 -10.44
N HIS A 2 28.36 -25.21 -11.20
CA HIS A 2 27.62 -23.96 -11.45
C HIS A 2 26.73 -23.74 -10.24
N THR A 3 27.05 -22.74 -9.42
CA THR A 3 26.16 -22.28 -8.35
C THR A 3 24.99 -21.61 -9.04
N VAL A 4 23.79 -22.19 -8.88
CA VAL A 4 22.54 -21.59 -9.35
C VAL A 4 22.09 -20.62 -8.27
N ASN A 5 21.92 -19.35 -8.65
CA ASN A 5 21.27 -18.39 -7.78
C ASN A 5 19.75 -18.65 -7.81
N LEU A 6 19.20 -19.18 -6.72
CA LEU A 6 17.78 -19.52 -6.63
C LEU A 6 16.87 -18.28 -6.79
N LEU A 7 17.36 -17.08 -6.46
CA LEU A 7 16.61 -15.83 -6.65
C LEU A 7 16.40 -15.50 -8.14
N GLU A 8 17.33 -15.91 -9.01
CA GLU A 8 17.19 -15.70 -10.46
C GLU A 8 16.19 -16.66 -11.11
N GLN A 9 15.86 -17.77 -10.45
CA GLN A 9 14.92 -18.78 -10.94
C GLN A 9 13.49 -18.58 -10.42
N LEU A 10 13.28 -17.55 -9.61
CA LEU A 10 11.97 -17.28 -9.03
C LEU A 10 10.99 -16.84 -10.13
N LEU A 11 9.77 -17.39 -10.09
CA LEU A 11 8.71 -16.99 -11.00
C LEU A 11 8.43 -15.49 -10.83
N PRO A 12 8.48 -14.67 -11.91
CA PRO A 12 8.28 -13.23 -11.83
C PRO A 12 6.98 -12.82 -11.12
N GLU A 13 5.93 -13.64 -11.24
CA GLU A 13 4.62 -13.43 -10.64
C GLU A 13 4.64 -13.47 -9.11
N LEU A 14 5.66 -14.10 -8.52
CA LEU A 14 5.85 -14.18 -7.08
C LEU A 14 6.59 -12.98 -6.51
N LEU A 15 7.32 -12.23 -7.34
CA LEU A 15 8.14 -11.11 -6.88
C LEU A 15 7.32 -10.03 -6.16
N PRO A 16 6.15 -9.56 -6.66
CA PRO A 16 5.35 -8.57 -5.94
C PRO A 16 4.94 -9.03 -4.53
N PHE A 17 4.70 -10.33 -4.34
CA PHE A 17 4.35 -10.89 -3.03
C PHE A 17 5.51 -10.87 -2.04
N ILE A 18 6.75 -10.93 -2.52
CA ILE A 18 7.96 -10.86 -1.70
C ILE A 18 8.35 -9.39 -1.45
N LEU A 19 8.45 -8.61 -2.53
CA LEU A 19 8.99 -7.25 -2.51
C LEU A 19 8.20 -6.31 -1.60
N LYS A 20 6.87 -6.47 -1.49
CA LYS A 20 6.02 -5.62 -0.63
C LYS A 20 6.38 -5.68 0.86
N TYR A 21 7.05 -6.74 1.31
CA TYR A 21 7.49 -6.88 2.70
C TYR A 21 8.93 -6.43 2.93
N LEU A 22 9.71 -6.20 1.87
CA LEU A 22 11.11 -5.82 2.03
C LEU A 22 11.24 -4.40 2.61
N PRO A 23 12.11 -4.20 3.61
CA PRO A 23 12.56 -2.87 4.01
C PRO A 23 13.14 -2.09 2.82
N GLU A 24 13.19 -0.76 2.93
CA GLU A 24 13.67 0.11 1.83
C GLU A 24 15.07 -0.27 1.34
N CYS A 25 16.00 -0.56 2.24
CA CYS A 25 17.36 -0.98 1.87
C CYS A 25 17.38 -2.31 1.11
N ASP A 26 16.61 -3.30 1.55
CA ASP A 26 16.57 -4.61 0.89
C ASP A 26 15.85 -4.55 -0.46
N LEU A 27 14.81 -3.72 -0.56
CA LEU A 27 14.13 -3.44 -1.82
C LEU A 27 15.09 -2.78 -2.82
N GLU A 28 15.91 -1.83 -2.37
CA GLU A 28 16.92 -1.19 -3.22
C GLU A 28 17.99 -2.19 -3.67
N ASN A 29 18.52 -2.98 -2.73
CA ASN A 29 19.52 -4.00 -3.02
C ASN A 29 19.01 -5.08 -3.98
N SER A 30 17.73 -5.43 -3.91
CA SER A 30 17.13 -6.45 -4.78
C SER A 30 17.22 -6.11 -6.28
N ARG A 31 17.36 -4.82 -6.62
CA ARG A 31 17.50 -4.36 -8.01
C ARG A 31 18.75 -4.89 -8.70
N SER A 32 19.79 -5.28 -7.95
CA SER A 32 21.03 -5.79 -8.54
C SER A 32 21.00 -7.27 -8.92
N ILE A 33 19.90 -8.00 -8.63
CA ILE A 33 19.82 -9.45 -8.89
C ILE A 33 19.73 -9.71 -10.40
N ASN A 34 18.71 -9.18 -11.07
CA ASN A 34 18.56 -9.19 -12.52
C ASN A 34 17.53 -8.13 -12.96
N ASN A 35 17.32 -8.01 -14.28
CA ASN A 35 16.41 -7.04 -14.87
C ASN A 35 14.94 -7.23 -14.48
N ILE A 36 14.50 -8.45 -14.15
CA ILE A 36 13.14 -8.71 -13.68
C ILE A 36 12.98 -8.15 -12.26
N TRP A 37 13.90 -8.49 -11.36
CA TRP A 37 13.92 -7.95 -10.00
C TRP A 37 14.01 -6.42 -9.99
N GLU A 38 14.88 -5.83 -10.82
CA GLU A 38 14.99 -4.39 -10.98
C GLU A 38 13.64 -3.75 -11.35
N ARG A 39 12.96 -4.32 -12.36
CA ARG A 39 11.65 -3.82 -12.81
C ARG A 39 10.62 -3.89 -11.68
N GLU A 40 10.46 -5.05 -11.06
CA GLU A 40 9.45 -5.26 -10.03
C GLU A 40 9.74 -4.43 -8.76
N ALA A 41 11.02 -4.31 -8.36
CA ALA A 41 11.42 -3.47 -7.24
C ALA A 41 11.17 -1.97 -7.51
N ASN A 42 11.36 -1.52 -8.74
CA ASN A 42 11.03 -0.16 -9.15
C ASN A 42 9.52 0.11 -9.16
N LEU A 43 8.69 -0.87 -9.54
CA LEU A 43 7.23 -0.77 -9.47
C LEU A 43 6.75 -0.66 -8.02
N GLU A 44 7.27 -1.52 -7.13
CA GLU A 44 6.94 -1.49 -5.70
C GLU A 44 7.42 -0.18 -5.05
N TRP A 45 8.63 0.30 -5.37
CA TRP A 45 9.13 1.59 -4.91
C TRP A 45 8.22 2.74 -5.34
N ARG A 46 7.82 2.77 -6.62
CA ARG A 46 6.89 3.79 -7.13
C ARG A 46 5.57 3.74 -6.37
N LYS A 47 4.99 2.55 -6.14
CA LYS A 47 3.77 2.38 -5.37
C LYS A 47 3.88 2.97 -3.96
N ARG A 48 4.98 2.69 -3.25
CA ARG A 48 5.26 3.26 -1.90
C ARG A 48 5.40 4.78 -1.92
N MET A 49 6.03 5.33 -2.96
CA MET A 49 6.14 6.79 -3.11
C MET A 49 4.79 7.45 -3.40
N GLU A 50 3.98 6.86 -4.27
CA GLU A 50 2.61 7.35 -4.52
C GLU A 50 1.76 7.32 -3.25
N PHE A 51 1.94 6.32 -2.38
CA PHE A 51 1.36 6.28 -1.04
C PHE A 51 1.83 7.45 -0.17
N LEU A 52 3.14 7.64 0.00
CA LEU A 52 3.72 8.69 0.84
C LEU A 52 3.35 10.10 0.39
N PHE A 53 3.24 10.32 -0.92
CA PHE A 53 2.80 11.60 -1.48
C PHE A 53 1.29 11.79 -1.44
N GLY A 54 0.53 10.81 -0.94
CA GLY A 54 -0.93 10.85 -0.86
C GLY A 54 -1.60 10.96 -2.23
N ARG A 55 -1.05 10.26 -3.23
CA ARG A 55 -1.58 10.18 -4.59
C ARG A 55 -2.46 8.96 -4.81
N ILE A 56 -2.43 7.99 -3.90
CA ILE A 56 -3.35 6.85 -3.90
C ILE A 56 -4.72 7.32 -3.39
N VAL A 57 -5.68 7.38 -4.31
CA VAL A 57 -7.08 7.77 -4.07
C VAL A 57 -8.02 6.57 -4.17
N GLN A 58 -9.21 6.68 -3.58
CA GLN A 58 -10.23 5.64 -3.55
C GLN A 58 -10.71 5.30 -4.97
N GLY A 59 -10.96 6.30 -5.81
CA GLY A 59 -11.48 6.08 -7.17
C GLY A 59 -12.75 5.21 -7.16
N ASN A 60 -12.73 4.12 -7.94
CA ASN A 60 -13.84 3.17 -8.06
C ASN A 60 -13.77 2.02 -7.05
N TYR A 61 -12.75 1.98 -6.19
CA TYR A 61 -12.64 0.95 -5.18
C TYR A 61 -13.68 1.13 -4.08
N THR A 62 -14.12 0.02 -3.50
CA THR A 62 -14.83 0.04 -2.22
C THR A 62 -13.93 0.62 -1.14
N VAL A 63 -14.52 1.11 -0.05
CA VAL A 63 -13.73 1.69 1.06
C VAL A 63 -12.80 0.65 1.67
N LYS A 64 -13.26 -0.60 1.83
CA LYS A 64 -12.44 -1.71 2.37
C LYS A 64 -11.28 -2.08 1.42
N GLU A 65 -11.47 -2.09 0.11
CA GLU A 65 -10.40 -2.31 -0.87
C GLU A 65 -9.38 -1.18 -0.87
N TYR A 66 -9.86 0.07 -0.87
CA TYR A 66 -8.99 1.25 -0.79
C TYR A 66 -8.16 1.23 0.50
N TYR A 67 -8.80 0.92 1.62
CA TYR A 67 -8.13 0.78 2.90
C TYR A 67 -7.05 -0.31 2.89
N SER A 68 -7.37 -1.47 2.33
CA SER A 68 -6.42 -2.59 2.21
C SER A 68 -5.20 -2.21 1.37
N LYS A 69 -5.36 -1.44 0.29
CA LYS A 69 -4.24 -0.92 -0.53
C LYS A 69 -3.32 0.00 0.25
N LEU A 70 -3.87 0.86 1.12
CA LEU A 70 -3.06 1.72 1.99
C LEU A 70 -2.32 0.89 3.05
N LYS A 71 -3.00 -0.07 3.70
CA LYS A 71 -2.36 -1.00 4.65
C LYS A 71 -1.24 -1.79 4.00
N GLU A 72 -1.41 -2.20 2.75
CA GLU A 72 -0.37 -2.93 2.01
C GLU A 72 0.91 -2.11 1.86
N CYS A 73 0.79 -0.80 1.57
CA CYS A 73 1.95 0.09 1.48
C CYS A 73 2.65 0.29 2.84
N ASN A 74 1.93 0.05 3.94
CA ASN A 74 2.44 0.11 5.30
C ASN A 74 3.17 -1.16 5.77
N LEU A 75 3.12 -2.27 5.00
CA LEU A 75 3.71 -3.56 5.41
C LEU A 75 5.23 -3.49 5.57
N SER A 76 5.90 -2.62 4.81
CA SER A 76 7.37 -2.53 4.76
C SER A 76 7.98 -1.61 5.81
N LYS A 77 7.20 -0.66 6.33
CA LYS A 77 7.64 0.41 7.22
C LYS A 77 6.41 0.79 8.01
N ASP A 78 6.34 0.30 9.24
CA ASP A 78 5.20 0.44 10.16
C ASP A 78 4.95 1.92 10.50
N TYR A 79 4.36 2.64 9.55
CA TYR A 79 4.07 4.05 9.68
C TYR A 79 3.01 4.26 10.75
N PRO A 80 3.08 5.38 11.47
CA PRO A 80 2.14 5.66 12.53
C PRO A 80 0.72 5.81 11.97
N GLU A 81 -0.27 5.36 12.75
CA GLU A 81 -1.69 5.35 12.37
C GLU A 81 -2.18 6.73 11.90
N TRP A 82 -1.71 7.82 12.53
CA TRP A 82 -2.10 9.18 12.15
C TRP A 82 -1.77 9.52 10.69
N LEU A 83 -0.65 8.98 10.16
CA LEU A 83 -0.27 9.18 8.77
C LEU A 83 -1.22 8.43 7.84
N LEU A 84 -1.47 7.15 8.12
CA LEU A 84 -2.41 6.33 7.35
C LEU A 84 -3.80 6.96 7.35
N LYS A 85 -4.27 7.43 8.50
CA LYS A 85 -5.56 8.09 8.65
C LYS A 85 -5.65 9.36 7.81
N ASN A 86 -4.63 10.21 7.87
CA ASN A 86 -4.59 11.43 7.06
C ASN A 86 -4.58 11.14 5.56
N LEU A 87 -3.79 10.16 5.12
CA LEU A 87 -3.73 9.75 3.71
C LEU A 87 -5.06 9.14 3.24
N PHE A 88 -5.66 8.27 4.05
CA PHE A 88 -6.96 7.68 3.78
C PHE A 88 -8.04 8.75 3.61
N LEU A 89 -8.17 9.67 4.58
CA LEU A 89 -9.16 10.74 4.53
C LEU A 89 -8.97 11.65 3.32
N LYS A 90 -7.73 11.97 2.96
CA LYS A 90 -7.40 12.81 1.80
C LYS A 90 -7.75 12.15 0.47
N GLY A 91 -7.62 10.83 0.37
CA GLY A 91 -7.86 10.10 -0.87
C GLY A 91 -9.27 9.52 -1.01
N LEU A 92 -10.16 9.67 -0.02
CA LEU A 92 -11.56 9.25 -0.13
C LEU A 92 -12.27 9.86 -1.34
N SER A 93 -13.26 9.15 -1.87
CA SER A 93 -14.17 9.71 -2.87
C SER A 93 -14.92 10.91 -2.29
N PRO A 94 -15.37 11.87 -3.11
CA PRO A 94 -16.13 13.02 -2.64
C PRO A 94 -17.35 12.65 -1.79
N GLU A 95 -18.04 11.56 -2.16
CA GLU A 95 -19.21 11.06 -1.43
C GLU A 95 -18.83 10.58 -0.02
N ASN A 96 -17.79 9.77 0.11
CA ASN A 96 -17.38 9.24 1.42
C ASN A 96 -16.70 10.30 2.28
N ALA A 97 -15.92 11.20 1.67
CA ALA A 97 -15.37 12.37 2.35
C ALA A 97 -16.49 13.24 2.94
N PHE A 98 -17.59 13.45 2.18
CA PHE A 98 -18.77 14.16 2.67
C PHE A 98 -19.44 13.43 3.84
N LYS A 99 -19.61 12.10 3.77
CA LYS A 99 -20.15 11.29 4.89
C LYS A 99 -19.29 11.40 6.15
N VAL A 100 -17.97 11.38 6.02
CA VAL A 100 -17.05 11.58 7.15
C VAL A 100 -17.27 12.93 7.81
N LEU A 101 -17.40 13.99 7.02
CA LEU A 101 -17.62 15.34 7.52
C LEU A 101 -19.00 15.47 8.20
N LEU A 102 -20.06 15.04 7.52
CA LEU A 102 -21.45 15.16 7.98
C LEU A 102 -21.66 14.46 9.34
N ASN A 103 -21.03 13.29 9.52
CA ASN A 103 -21.20 12.47 10.72
C ASN A 103 -20.09 12.69 11.76
N GLY A 104 -19.18 13.64 11.56
CA GLY A 104 -18.09 13.93 12.51
C GLY A 104 -17.12 12.76 12.74
N LEU A 105 -16.95 11.87 11.75
CA LEU A 105 -16.17 10.64 11.93
C LEU A 105 -14.66 10.87 12.05
N GLN A 106 -14.18 12.09 11.80
CA GLN A 106 -12.76 12.44 11.83
C GLN A 106 -12.10 12.19 13.19
N ALA A 107 -12.88 12.19 14.28
CA ALA A 107 -12.37 11.92 15.62
C ALA A 107 -12.14 10.42 15.92
N LEU A 108 -12.71 9.52 15.11
CA LEU A 108 -12.64 8.07 15.34
C LEU A 108 -11.30 7.46 14.93
N ALA A 109 -10.99 6.26 15.41
CA ALA A 109 -9.85 5.49 14.92
C ALA A 109 -10.03 5.12 13.44
N LEU A 110 -8.94 4.82 12.74
CA LEU A 110 -9.01 4.57 11.30
C LEU A 110 -9.90 3.36 10.94
N ASP A 111 -9.76 2.25 11.67
CA ASP A 111 -10.59 1.06 11.46
C ASP A 111 -12.09 1.37 11.69
N ASP A 112 -12.43 2.16 12.72
CA ASP A 112 -13.81 2.57 13.00
C ASP A 112 -14.42 3.41 11.87
N ILE A 113 -13.63 4.30 11.27
CA ILE A 113 -14.08 5.10 10.11
C ILE A 113 -14.41 4.18 8.93
N VAL A 114 -13.56 3.19 8.66
CA VAL A 114 -13.74 2.24 7.57
C VAL A 114 -15.03 1.43 7.76
N GLU A 115 -15.28 0.91 8.96
CA GLU A 115 -16.51 0.16 9.24
C GLU A 115 -17.77 1.03 9.15
N ARG A 116 -17.70 2.29 9.57
CA ARG A 116 -18.84 3.22 9.44
C ARG A 116 -19.14 3.60 7.99
N LEU A 117 -18.14 3.62 7.12
CA LEU A 117 -18.29 3.94 5.69
C LEU A 117 -18.63 2.71 4.83
N SER A 118 -18.42 1.50 5.35
CA SER A 118 -18.76 0.25 4.67
C SER A 118 -19.26 -0.77 5.69
N PRO A 119 -20.46 -0.54 6.26
CA PRO A 119 -21.07 -1.49 7.18
C PRO A 119 -21.27 -2.82 6.45
N GLU A 120 -20.94 -3.93 7.14
CA GLU A 120 -21.23 -5.26 6.63
C GLU A 120 -22.74 -5.39 6.41
N GLN A 121 -23.13 -5.71 5.17
CA GLN A 121 -24.50 -6.07 4.82
C GLN A 121 -24.74 -7.55 5.08
#